data_AF-A0A3B8L222-F1
#
_entry.id   AF-A0A3B8L222-F1
#
_cell.length_a   1.000
_cell.length_b   1.000
_cell.length_c   1.000
_cell.angle_alpha   90.00
_cell.angle_beta   90.00
_cell.angle_gamma   90.00
#
_symmetry.space_group_name_H-M   'P 1'
#
loop_
_entity.id
_entity.type
_entity.pdbx_description
1 polymer ?
#
loop_
_entity_poly.entity_id
_entity_poly.type
_entity_poly.pdbx_seq_one_letter_code
_entity_poly.pdbx_strand_id
1 'polypeptide(L)'
;VRGDREMTVDELPRPNFELTGSYLFGRDGSVHSAYGGLKTWAPKTRKWVAAGAAHETMRIGNDTLTFVGSRVTLNDRTVLPAPKEGSYQLFFYAHGHLCFYHVTRRGKPYRQYVNDEDGYSKLYACPWTPDQPRVDLSKAVVLNLQVVGETTFAWGQLGRQIVTGSNIGGFYVFENGNWRTVRKPTLGRSFQLYSSVSLGDRLMMGQYPTGRLFEYDGTKMTEQSGFPPVLPGVSRSAREAQTTMIYGGDLFVGVWPWAEVWRYNPDSRSWKFMRRMFDHPALSDKITHPYEVENKDNPVVNLWGQRVTSLIPSGPDLFISTSSKGVDKWLPKSFPFLAPEKWKSYGKIYRATMPGHLAAATKWTDGPTKIAFLIDGPKIVIQQDGKTIATSTLTGPLAKQLGAVKEFKNARWGAGIYGPFGGTSLKRHIDNN
;
A
#
# COMPACT_ATOMS: atom_id res chain seq x y z
N VAL A 1 -21.12 0.40 -20.25
CA VAL A 1 -21.55 1.08 -18.99
C VAL A 1 -20.49 2.09 -18.62
N ARG A 2 -20.85 3.32 -18.24
CA ARG A 2 -19.92 4.38 -17.81
C ARG A 2 -19.29 4.09 -16.43
N GLY A 3 -18.81 2.88 -16.20
CA GLY A 3 -18.10 2.49 -14.97
C GLY A 3 -18.89 2.59 -13.66
N ASP A 4 -20.13 3.07 -13.63
CA ASP A 4 -20.89 3.19 -12.39
C ASP A 4 -21.25 1.81 -11.83
N ARG A 5 -20.69 1.53 -10.65
CA ARG A 5 -20.91 0.32 -9.89
C ARG A 5 -21.14 0.74 -8.44
N GLU A 6 -22.17 0.17 -7.85
CA GLU A 6 -22.44 0.35 -6.44
C GLU A 6 -21.46 -0.47 -5.62
N MET A 7 -20.97 0.11 -4.53
CA MET A 7 -20.11 -0.55 -3.57
C MET A 7 -20.93 -0.77 -2.29
N THR A 8 -21.14 -2.02 -1.92
CA THR A 8 -21.73 -2.36 -0.62
C THR A 8 -20.62 -2.46 0.41
N VAL A 9 -20.93 -2.14 1.67
CA VAL A 9 -19.95 -2.14 2.76
C VAL A 9 -20.56 -2.81 3.98
N ASP A 10 -19.83 -3.80 4.52
CA ASP A 10 -20.16 -4.56 5.72
C ASP A 10 -19.09 -4.32 6.78
N GLU A 11 -19.47 -3.98 8.01
CA GLU A 11 -18.52 -3.83 9.12
C GLU A 11 -18.17 -5.22 9.67
N LEU A 12 -16.88 -5.50 9.78
CA LEU A 12 -16.36 -6.76 10.33
C LEU A 12 -15.95 -6.57 11.80
N PRO A 13 -15.89 -7.67 12.58
CA PRO A 13 -15.36 -7.61 13.94
C PRO A 13 -13.96 -6.98 13.97
N ARG A 14 -13.68 -6.19 14.99
CA ARG A 14 -12.36 -5.61 15.21
C ARG A 14 -11.34 -6.72 15.54
N PRO A 15 -10.08 -6.60 15.09
CA PRO A 15 -9.04 -7.57 15.41
C PRO A 15 -8.51 -7.35 16.83
N ASN A 16 -8.68 -6.15 17.39
CA ASN A 16 -8.29 -5.80 18.74
C ASN A 16 -9.30 -4.78 19.31
N PHE A 17 -9.47 -4.80 20.64
CA PHE A 17 -10.39 -3.92 21.36
C PHE A 17 -9.67 -2.95 22.30
N GLU A 18 -8.33 -2.95 22.31
CA GLU A 18 -7.55 -2.09 23.20
C GLU A 18 -6.92 -0.90 22.46
N LEU A 19 -6.70 -1.03 21.16
CA LEU A 19 -5.98 -0.03 20.37
C LEU A 19 -6.92 0.77 19.49
N THR A 20 -6.52 2.01 19.21
CA THR A 20 -7.23 2.96 18.35
C THR A 20 -6.76 2.85 16.89
N GLY A 21 -6.56 1.62 16.42
CA GLY A 21 -6.11 1.40 15.05
C GLY A 21 -5.88 -0.05 14.67
N SER A 22 -5.95 -0.28 13.37
CA SER A 22 -5.68 -1.55 12.71
C SER A 22 -4.95 -1.27 11.40
N TYR A 23 -3.94 -2.08 11.07
CA TYR A 23 -3.29 -2.09 9.75
C TYR A 23 -3.40 -3.50 9.20
N LEU A 24 -3.89 -3.59 7.97
CA LEU A 24 -4.08 -4.83 7.25
C LEU A 24 -3.05 -5.02 6.16
N PHE A 25 -2.74 -6.27 5.86
CA PHE A 25 -1.98 -6.66 4.68
C PHE A 25 -2.51 -7.98 4.13
N GLY A 26 -2.35 -8.17 2.81
CA GLY A 26 -2.66 -9.44 2.14
C GLY A 26 -1.41 -10.28 1.98
N ARG A 27 -1.50 -11.58 2.23
CA ARG A 27 -0.42 -12.54 1.96
C ARG A 27 -1.01 -13.93 1.71
N ASP A 28 -0.53 -14.60 0.67
CA ASP A 28 -0.92 -15.97 0.31
C ASP A 28 -2.45 -16.20 0.27
N GLY A 29 -3.19 -15.20 -0.23
CA GLY A 29 -4.66 -15.24 -0.35
C GLY A 29 -5.41 -15.04 0.98
N SER A 30 -4.70 -14.67 2.05
CA SER A 30 -5.26 -14.37 3.37
C SER A 30 -5.09 -12.89 3.71
N VAL A 31 -6.02 -12.36 4.51
CA VAL A 31 -5.94 -11.00 5.05
C VAL A 31 -5.49 -11.08 6.51
N HIS A 32 -4.50 -10.28 6.87
CA HIS A 32 -3.93 -10.23 8.21
C HIS A 32 -4.08 -8.84 8.83
N SER A 33 -4.15 -8.77 10.16
CA SER A 33 -4.04 -7.54 10.96
C SER A 33 -2.74 -7.58 11.76
N ALA A 34 -1.93 -6.53 11.65
CA ALA A 34 -0.60 -6.46 12.28
C ALA A 34 -0.60 -5.93 13.73
N TYR A 35 -1.62 -5.17 14.13
CA TYR A 35 -1.67 -4.50 15.43
C TYR A 35 -2.54 -5.24 16.46
N GLY A 36 -2.07 -5.27 17.71
CA GLY A 36 -2.68 -6.04 18.80
C GLY A 36 -2.40 -7.54 18.69
N GLY A 37 -1.21 -7.90 18.19
CA GLY A 37 -0.80 -9.27 17.84
C GLY A 37 -1.24 -9.64 16.41
N LEU A 38 -0.39 -10.38 15.68
CA LEU A 38 -0.70 -10.80 14.31
C LEU A 38 -1.93 -11.70 14.33
N LYS A 39 -2.93 -11.35 13.52
CA LYS A 39 -4.17 -12.12 13.38
C LYS A 39 -4.51 -12.32 11.91
N THR A 40 -5.07 -13.46 11.57
CA THR A 40 -5.55 -13.80 10.23
C THR A 40 -7.08 -13.81 10.21
N TRP A 41 -7.66 -13.27 9.15
CA TRP A 41 -9.11 -13.34 8.94
C TRP A 41 -9.54 -14.76 8.55
N ALA A 42 -10.46 -15.34 9.31
CA ALA A 42 -11.08 -16.63 9.02
C ALA A 42 -12.49 -16.39 8.43
N PRO A 43 -12.66 -16.43 7.09
CA PRO A 43 -13.91 -16.02 6.46
C PRO A 43 -15.10 -16.90 6.82
N LYS A 44 -14.89 -18.21 7.04
CA LYS A 44 -15.96 -19.16 7.39
C LYS A 44 -16.60 -18.86 8.75
N THR A 45 -15.79 -18.46 9.73
CA THR A 45 -16.25 -18.17 11.10
C THR A 45 -16.46 -16.68 11.34
N ARG A 46 -16.08 -15.83 10.39
CA ARG A 46 -16.06 -14.36 10.49
C ARG A 46 -15.30 -13.87 11.72
N LYS A 47 -14.14 -14.48 12.01
CA LYS A 47 -13.32 -14.16 13.19
C LYS A 47 -11.86 -13.90 12.82
N TRP A 48 -11.19 -13.13 13.67
CA TRP A 48 -9.74 -12.96 13.65
C TRP A 48 -9.08 -14.04 14.52
N VAL A 49 -8.16 -14.80 13.94
CA VAL A 49 -7.46 -15.90 14.62
C VAL A 49 -6.00 -15.51 14.81
N ALA A 50 -5.44 -15.72 15.99
CA ALA A 50 -4.03 -15.43 16.28
C ALA A 50 -3.10 -16.18 15.31
N ALA A 51 -2.06 -15.49 14.84
CA ALA A 51 -1.21 -15.96 13.74
C ALA A 51 0.29 -15.70 13.96
N GLY A 52 0.76 -15.77 15.21
CA GLY A 52 2.18 -15.61 15.56
C GLY A 52 2.60 -14.14 15.68
N ALA A 53 3.87 -13.85 15.35
CA ALA A 53 4.44 -12.51 15.43
C ALA A 53 4.28 -11.72 14.12
N ALA A 54 4.02 -10.42 14.23
CA ALA A 54 3.97 -9.53 13.07
C ALA A 54 5.40 -9.12 12.69
N HIS A 55 5.81 -9.50 11.49
CA HIS A 55 7.06 -9.05 10.88
C HIS A 55 6.76 -8.50 9.48
N GLU A 56 7.57 -7.55 9.04
CA GLU A 56 7.60 -7.19 7.63
C GLU A 56 8.15 -8.39 6.86
N THR A 57 7.40 -8.83 5.83
CA THR A 57 7.76 -10.01 5.05
C THR A 57 7.53 -9.76 3.58
N MET A 58 8.29 -10.46 2.74
CA MET A 58 8.14 -10.44 1.29
C MET A 58 8.32 -11.84 0.72
N ARG A 59 7.44 -12.25 -0.19
CA ARG A 59 7.60 -13.51 -0.93
C ARG A 59 8.67 -13.37 -2.02
N ILE A 60 9.55 -14.36 -2.13
CA ILE A 60 10.44 -14.55 -3.27
C ILE A 60 10.34 -16.00 -3.71
N GLY A 61 9.67 -16.24 -4.84
CA GLY A 61 9.31 -17.58 -5.24
C GLY A 61 8.47 -18.28 -4.17
N ASN A 62 8.90 -19.46 -3.73
CA ASN A 62 8.29 -20.20 -2.62
C ASN A 62 8.76 -19.73 -1.24
N ASP A 63 9.83 -18.93 -1.18
CA ASP A 63 10.46 -18.53 0.06
C ASP A 63 9.88 -17.24 0.62
N THR A 64 10.16 -16.98 1.89
CA THR A 64 9.77 -15.74 2.58
C THR A 64 10.99 -15.05 3.14
N LEU A 65 11.20 -13.81 2.69
CA LEU A 65 12.04 -12.87 3.42
C LEU A 65 11.30 -12.35 4.64
N THR A 66 11.99 -12.31 5.76
CA THR A 66 11.53 -11.66 6.99
C THR A 66 12.51 -10.59 7.39
N PHE A 67 11.99 -9.40 7.67
CA PHE A 67 12.76 -8.24 8.09
C PHE A 67 12.48 -7.96 9.57
N VAL A 68 13.52 -8.04 10.40
CA VAL A 68 13.37 -7.83 11.84
C VAL A 68 14.69 -7.38 12.46
N GLY A 69 14.65 -6.31 13.28
CA GLY A 69 15.81 -5.86 14.06
C GLY A 69 17.05 -5.53 13.22
N SER A 70 16.88 -4.83 12.09
CA SER A 70 17.95 -4.56 11.10
C SER A 70 18.58 -5.80 10.46
N ARG A 71 17.94 -6.96 10.54
CA ARG A 71 18.38 -8.23 9.94
C ARG A 71 17.37 -8.71 8.90
N VAL A 72 17.87 -9.44 7.91
CA VAL A 72 17.05 -10.16 6.93
C VAL A 72 17.30 -11.65 7.04
N THR A 73 16.21 -12.42 7.13
CA THR A 73 16.24 -13.89 7.03
C THR A 73 15.44 -14.37 5.81
N LEU A 74 15.85 -15.48 5.22
CA LEU A 74 15.11 -16.23 4.20
C LEU A 74 14.77 -17.59 4.79
N ASN A 75 13.49 -17.87 5.06
CA ASN A 75 13.06 -19.09 5.76
C ASN A 75 13.95 -19.40 6.99
N ASP A 76 14.11 -18.42 7.88
CA ASP A 76 14.94 -18.47 9.10
C ASP A 76 16.47 -18.44 8.92
N ARG A 77 16.99 -18.70 7.71
CA ARG A 77 18.42 -18.50 7.41
C ARG A 77 18.74 -17.01 7.35
N THR A 78 19.66 -16.53 8.18
CA THR A 78 20.12 -15.13 8.11
C THR A 78 20.92 -14.90 6.82
N VAL A 79 20.42 -14.01 5.96
CA VAL A 79 21.09 -13.63 4.70
C VAL A 79 21.79 -12.27 4.80
N LEU A 80 21.34 -11.40 5.70
CA LEU A 80 22.00 -10.14 6.03
C LEU A 80 21.88 -9.88 7.53
N PRO A 81 22.99 -9.94 8.31
CA PRO A 81 22.97 -9.62 9.73
C PRO A 81 22.77 -8.11 9.96
N ALA A 82 22.45 -7.75 11.21
CA ALA A 82 22.40 -6.35 11.62
C ALA A 82 23.78 -5.66 11.46
N PRO A 83 23.81 -4.35 11.15
CA PRO A 83 25.06 -3.62 11.07
C PRO A 83 25.67 -3.44 12.45
N LYS A 84 27.00 -3.25 12.51
CA LYS A 84 27.69 -2.86 13.75
C LYS A 84 27.31 -1.45 14.20
N GLU A 85 27.03 -0.56 13.25
CA GLU A 85 26.63 0.82 13.51
C GLU A 85 25.33 1.16 12.77
N GLY A 86 24.46 1.90 13.44
CA GLY A 86 23.22 2.41 12.86
C GLY A 86 22.19 1.29 12.73
N SER A 87 21.36 1.39 11.69
CA SER A 87 20.29 0.42 11.45
C SER A 87 20.01 0.27 9.96
N TYR A 88 19.71 -0.96 9.55
CA TYR A 88 19.10 -1.25 8.26
C TYR A 88 17.59 -1.20 8.42
N GLN A 89 16.92 -0.44 7.57
CA GLN A 89 15.50 -0.14 7.70
C GLN A 89 14.82 -0.21 6.34
N LEU A 90 13.51 -0.48 6.36
CA LEU A 90 12.61 -0.29 5.22
C LEU A 90 13.08 -1.12 4.01
N PHE A 91 13.17 -2.43 4.20
CA PHE A 91 13.68 -3.34 3.18
C PHE A 91 12.69 -3.51 2.02
N PHE A 92 13.24 -3.75 0.83
CA PHE A 92 12.48 -4.07 -0.36
C PHE A 92 13.31 -4.97 -1.28
N TYR A 93 12.70 -5.97 -1.89
CA TYR A 93 13.39 -6.84 -2.84
C TYR A 93 12.75 -6.77 -4.20
N ALA A 94 13.52 -6.47 -5.23
CA ALA A 94 13.04 -6.47 -6.60
C ALA A 94 14.21 -6.66 -7.57
N HIS A 95 13.93 -7.24 -8.74
CA HIS A 95 14.90 -7.39 -9.84
C HIS A 95 16.28 -7.94 -9.42
N GLY A 96 16.31 -8.92 -8.49
CA GLY A 96 17.57 -9.52 -8.01
C GLY A 96 18.38 -8.63 -7.08
N HIS A 97 17.75 -7.63 -6.45
CA HIS A 97 18.41 -6.71 -5.54
C HIS A 97 17.63 -6.58 -4.23
N LEU A 98 18.35 -6.74 -3.11
CA LEU A 98 17.86 -6.34 -1.80
C LEU A 98 18.19 -4.87 -1.56
N CYS A 99 17.17 -4.03 -1.50
CA CYS A 99 17.27 -2.60 -1.29
C CYS A 99 16.85 -2.22 0.14
N PHE A 100 17.54 -1.26 0.75
CA PHE A 100 17.21 -0.78 2.10
C PHE A 100 17.90 0.55 2.40
N TYR A 101 17.41 1.22 3.43
CA TYR A 101 18.06 2.38 4.03
C TYR A 101 19.04 1.94 5.12
N HIS A 102 20.27 2.45 5.10
CA HIS A 102 21.22 2.33 6.22
C HIS A 102 21.40 3.70 6.85
N VAL A 103 21.00 3.82 8.12
CA VAL A 103 20.89 5.12 8.78
C VAL A 103 21.60 5.11 10.13
N THR A 104 22.41 6.14 10.37
CA THR A 104 22.91 6.54 11.71
C THR A 104 22.83 8.06 11.83
N ARG A 105 22.06 8.54 12.81
CA ARG A 105 21.95 9.99 13.09
C ARG A 105 22.94 10.46 14.16
N ARG A 106 23.60 9.53 14.85
CA ARG A 106 24.45 9.78 16.03
C ARG A 106 23.79 10.72 17.06
N GLY A 107 22.50 10.51 17.33
CA GLY A 107 21.70 11.32 18.27
C GLY A 107 21.35 12.73 17.80
N LYS A 108 21.75 13.16 16.60
CA LYS A 108 21.56 14.53 16.11
C LYS A 108 20.24 14.71 15.30
N PRO A 109 19.71 15.94 15.20
CA PRO A 109 18.58 16.27 14.31
C PRO A 109 18.90 16.01 12.83
N TYR A 110 17.89 16.14 11.98
CA TYR A 110 18.06 16.13 10.53
C TYR A 110 19.01 17.27 10.13
N ARG A 111 19.94 16.99 9.21
CA ARG A 111 20.95 17.96 8.75
C ARG A 111 21.57 17.53 7.44
N GLN A 112 22.23 18.46 6.77
CA GLN A 112 23.00 18.13 5.56
C GLN A 112 24.09 17.11 5.89
N TYR A 113 24.30 16.16 4.99
CA TYR A 113 25.41 15.23 5.06
C TYR A 113 26.72 15.99 4.85
N VAL A 114 27.72 15.66 5.69
CA VAL A 114 29.08 16.22 5.61
C VAL A 114 30.07 15.07 5.39
N ASN A 115 30.03 14.07 6.27
CA ASN A 115 30.81 12.84 6.22
C ASN A 115 30.16 11.76 7.10
N ASP A 116 30.69 10.54 7.06
CA ASP A 116 30.13 9.39 7.78
C ASP A 116 30.36 9.46 9.30
N GLU A 117 31.39 10.16 9.75
CA GLU A 117 31.70 10.41 11.15
C GLU A 117 30.66 11.30 11.82
N ASP A 118 30.08 12.25 11.07
CA ASP A 118 28.98 13.06 11.57
C ASP A 118 27.67 12.25 11.59
N GLY A 119 27.44 11.41 10.58
CA GLY A 119 26.29 10.52 10.45
C GLY A 119 25.81 10.43 9.00
N TYR A 120 24.96 9.45 8.68
CA TYR A 120 24.53 9.21 7.31
C TYR A 120 23.12 8.64 7.21
N SER A 121 22.50 8.89 6.04
CA SER A 121 21.46 8.06 5.47
C SER A 121 21.96 7.59 4.10
N LYS A 122 21.95 6.29 3.85
CA LYS A 122 22.42 5.68 2.60
C LYS A 122 21.37 4.76 2.02
N LEU A 123 21.23 4.76 0.70
CA LEU A 123 20.42 3.79 -0.03
C LEU A 123 21.31 2.69 -0.57
N TYR A 124 21.04 1.46 -0.16
CA TYR A 124 21.73 0.27 -0.66
C TYR A 124 20.86 -0.41 -1.70
N ALA A 125 21.49 -0.90 -2.78
CA ALA A 125 20.96 -1.93 -3.66
C ALA A 125 22.01 -3.05 -3.75
N CYS A 126 21.78 -4.14 -3.03
CA CYS A 126 22.71 -5.26 -3.00
C CYS A 126 22.28 -6.32 -4.01
N PRO A 127 23.10 -6.65 -5.03
CA PRO A 127 22.79 -7.76 -5.92
C PRO A 127 22.77 -9.06 -5.10
N TRP A 128 21.62 -9.70 -5.05
CA TRP A 128 21.44 -10.93 -4.29
C TRP A 128 20.25 -11.74 -4.82
N THR A 129 20.38 -13.06 -4.81
CA THR A 129 19.33 -14.01 -5.18
C THR A 129 19.20 -15.10 -4.11
N PRO A 130 18.02 -15.75 -3.95
CA PRO A 130 17.78 -16.72 -2.88
C PRO A 130 18.74 -17.92 -2.83
N ASP A 131 19.31 -18.32 -3.96
CA ASP A 131 20.31 -19.38 -4.09
C ASP A 131 21.65 -19.01 -3.43
N GLN A 132 21.94 -17.71 -3.28
CA GLN A 132 23.14 -17.25 -2.61
C GLN A 132 23.00 -17.34 -1.08
N PRO A 133 24.05 -17.78 -0.36
CA PRO A 133 23.95 -18.00 1.08
C PRO A 133 23.79 -16.72 1.89
N ARG A 134 24.34 -15.60 1.41
CA ARG A 134 24.33 -14.30 2.08
C ARG A 134 24.39 -13.15 1.08
N VAL A 135 23.92 -12.00 1.51
CA VAL A 135 24.09 -10.71 0.81
C VAL A 135 25.55 -10.27 0.97
N ASP A 136 26.21 -9.96 -0.15
CA ASP A 136 27.57 -9.43 -0.16
C ASP A 136 27.55 -7.91 -0.25
N LEU A 137 27.76 -7.25 0.89
CA LEU A 137 27.74 -5.78 0.98
C LEU A 137 28.89 -5.12 0.19
N SER A 138 29.98 -5.84 -0.11
CA SER A 138 31.07 -5.29 -0.93
C SER A 138 30.66 -5.06 -2.39
N LYS A 139 29.57 -5.69 -2.82
CA LYS A 139 28.98 -5.54 -4.16
C LYS A 139 27.80 -4.56 -4.19
N ALA A 140 27.47 -3.94 -3.05
CA ALA A 140 26.33 -3.04 -2.97
C ALA A 140 26.56 -1.78 -3.80
N VAL A 141 25.54 -1.38 -4.55
CA VAL A 141 25.48 -0.06 -5.17
C VAL A 141 24.86 0.89 -4.15
N VAL A 142 25.65 1.86 -3.69
CA VAL A 142 25.30 2.72 -2.56
C VAL A 142 25.15 4.17 -3.02
N LEU A 143 24.05 4.80 -2.68
CA LEU A 143 23.85 6.25 -2.80
C LEU A 143 23.90 6.88 -1.40
N ASN A 144 24.86 7.77 -1.17
CA ASN A 144 24.86 8.65 -0.01
C ASN A 144 23.79 9.71 -0.20
N LEU A 145 22.84 9.81 0.74
CA LEU A 145 21.78 10.79 0.67
C LEU A 145 22.27 12.16 1.15
N GLN A 146 21.65 13.23 0.64
CA GLN A 146 22.08 14.61 0.92
C GLN A 146 21.75 15.03 2.36
N VAL A 147 20.75 14.40 2.99
CA VAL A 147 20.34 14.72 4.36
C VAL A 147 20.41 13.48 5.25
N VAL A 148 21.10 13.63 6.38
CA VAL A 148 21.14 12.63 7.45
C VAL A 148 19.78 12.56 8.13
N GLY A 149 19.20 11.36 8.20
CA GLY A 149 17.88 11.11 8.77
C GLY A 149 16.77 10.95 7.74
N GLU A 150 17.07 11.06 6.45
CA GLU A 150 16.11 10.68 5.40
C GLU A 150 15.63 9.24 5.59
N THR A 151 14.31 9.06 5.47
CA THR A 151 13.60 7.78 5.62
C THR A 151 12.42 7.72 4.64
N THR A 152 11.87 6.54 4.35
CA THR A 152 10.74 6.36 3.44
C THR A 152 9.53 5.72 4.13
N PHE A 153 8.35 5.84 3.51
CA PHE A 153 7.16 5.06 3.85
C PHE A 153 6.69 4.16 2.71
N ALA A 154 7.29 4.26 1.53
CA ALA A 154 6.88 3.50 0.36
C ALA A 154 8.04 3.21 -0.59
N TRP A 155 8.04 1.97 -1.06
CA TRP A 155 8.78 1.52 -2.23
C TRP A 155 7.82 1.37 -3.41
N GLY A 156 8.33 1.42 -4.63
CA GLY A 156 7.57 1.15 -5.84
C GLY A 156 8.41 0.49 -6.92
N GLN A 157 7.75 -0.04 -7.94
CA GLN A 157 8.37 -0.58 -9.14
C GLN A 157 7.67 -0.01 -10.38
N LEU A 158 8.44 0.42 -11.37
CA LEU A 158 7.94 0.76 -12.69
C LEU A 158 8.85 0.14 -13.75
N GLY A 159 8.34 -0.88 -14.45
CA GLY A 159 9.17 -1.67 -15.36
C GLY A 159 10.31 -2.36 -14.61
N ARG A 160 11.56 -2.01 -14.94
CA ARG A 160 12.78 -2.50 -14.28
C ARG A 160 13.34 -1.56 -13.20
N GLN A 161 12.62 -0.47 -12.92
CA GLN A 161 13.04 0.55 -11.98
C GLN A 161 12.51 0.23 -10.59
N ILE A 162 13.40 0.26 -9.59
CA ILE A 162 13.03 0.30 -8.18
C ILE A 162 13.04 1.76 -7.76
N VAL A 163 11.97 2.23 -7.12
CA VAL A 163 11.86 3.63 -6.70
C VAL A 163 11.52 3.76 -5.23
N THR A 164 11.97 4.86 -4.63
CA THR A 164 11.58 5.27 -3.29
C THR A 164 11.64 6.78 -3.13
N GLY A 165 10.78 7.32 -2.28
CA GLY A 165 10.79 8.73 -1.89
C GLY A 165 11.07 8.91 -0.41
N SER A 166 11.95 9.84 -0.06
CA SER A 166 12.18 10.20 1.34
C SER A 166 11.09 11.12 1.88
N ASN A 167 10.97 11.18 3.20
CA ASN A 167 10.02 11.98 3.97
C ASN A 167 10.20 13.51 3.86
N ILE A 168 11.26 13.94 3.17
CA ILE A 168 11.57 15.34 2.84
C ILE A 168 11.69 15.56 1.32
N GLY A 169 11.23 14.59 0.55
CA GLY A 169 11.00 14.69 -0.90
C GLY A 169 12.18 14.37 -1.80
N GLY A 170 13.23 13.75 -1.26
CA GLY A 170 14.18 13.04 -2.13
C GLY A 170 13.41 11.98 -2.92
N PHE A 171 13.61 11.87 -4.23
CA PHE A 171 13.02 10.79 -5.03
C PHE A 171 14.15 10.10 -5.80
N TYR A 172 14.29 8.80 -5.55
CA TYR A 172 15.45 8.01 -5.92
C TYR A 172 15.02 6.81 -6.75
N VAL A 173 15.79 6.52 -7.79
CA VAL A 173 15.50 5.44 -8.74
C VAL A 173 16.74 4.60 -8.90
N PHE A 174 16.60 3.28 -8.73
CA PHE A 174 17.62 2.30 -9.08
C PHE A 174 17.24 1.59 -10.38
N GLU A 175 18.14 1.64 -11.35
CA GLU A 175 17.99 0.99 -12.65
C GLU A 175 19.37 0.73 -13.23
N ASN A 176 19.55 -0.39 -13.93
CA ASN A 176 20.80 -0.74 -14.63
C ASN A 176 22.06 -0.59 -13.75
N GLY A 177 21.99 -1.07 -12.51
CA GLY A 177 23.13 -1.06 -11.58
C GLY A 177 23.48 0.31 -11.02
N ASN A 178 22.62 1.33 -11.16
CA ASN A 178 22.92 2.68 -10.72
C ASN A 178 21.73 3.34 -10.01
N TRP A 179 22.03 4.10 -8.96
CA TRP A 179 21.09 5.03 -8.35
C TRP A 179 21.12 6.38 -9.04
N ARG A 180 19.96 6.98 -9.24
CA ARG A 180 19.82 8.39 -9.65
C ARG A 180 18.83 9.13 -8.77
N THR A 181 19.10 10.41 -8.55
CA THR A 181 18.19 11.34 -7.87
C THR A 181 17.36 12.09 -8.90
N VAL A 182 16.05 11.85 -8.90
CA VAL A 182 15.08 12.53 -9.78
C VAL A 182 14.58 13.83 -9.15
N ARG A 183 14.42 13.84 -7.82
CA ARG A 183 14.07 15.01 -7.03
C ARG A 183 15.00 15.10 -5.84
N LYS A 184 15.60 16.26 -5.61
CA LYS A 184 16.44 16.49 -4.42
C LYS A 184 15.57 16.68 -3.18
N PRO A 185 16.01 16.19 -2.01
CA PRO A 185 15.33 16.46 -0.74
C PRO A 185 15.37 17.95 -0.39
N THR A 186 14.45 18.40 0.46
CA THR A 186 14.43 19.77 0.99
C THR A 186 14.35 19.71 2.51
N LEU A 187 15.47 20.00 3.17
CA LEU A 187 15.55 20.02 4.64
C LEU A 187 14.53 21.02 5.21
N GLY A 188 13.85 20.62 6.29
CA GLY A 188 12.81 21.44 6.94
C GLY A 188 11.44 21.41 6.25
N ARG A 189 11.30 20.76 5.08
CA ARG A 189 10.03 20.61 4.38
C ARG A 189 9.54 19.17 4.45
N SER A 190 8.30 18.97 4.90
CA SER A 190 7.68 17.65 4.79
C SER A 190 7.24 17.35 3.36
N PHE A 191 7.61 16.18 2.88
CA PHE A 191 7.14 15.62 1.61
C PHE A 191 7.24 14.11 1.75
N GLN A 192 6.13 13.44 2.00
CA GLN A 192 6.14 12.01 2.34
C GLN A 192 5.30 11.25 1.34
N LEU A 193 5.86 10.18 0.77
CA LEU A 193 5.14 9.26 -0.11
C LEU A 193 4.74 8.03 0.70
N TYR A 194 3.44 7.82 0.89
CA TYR A 194 2.89 6.80 1.79
C TYR A 194 2.49 5.51 1.09
N SER A 195 2.24 5.58 -0.22
CA SER A 195 1.80 4.45 -1.01
C SER A 195 2.28 4.60 -2.44
N SER A 196 2.39 3.46 -3.12
CA SER A 196 2.67 3.40 -4.55
C SER A 196 1.80 2.33 -5.20
N VAL A 197 1.32 2.58 -6.41
CA VAL A 197 0.58 1.60 -7.20
C VAL A 197 0.76 1.88 -8.68
N SER A 198 0.96 0.82 -9.48
CA SER A 198 0.98 0.95 -10.93
C SER A 198 -0.43 1.22 -11.44
N LEU A 199 -0.56 2.20 -12.34
CA LEU A 199 -1.79 2.50 -13.07
C LEU A 199 -1.42 2.67 -14.54
N GLY A 200 -1.59 1.60 -15.32
CA GLY A 200 -1.07 1.54 -16.68
C GLY A 200 0.45 1.66 -16.68
N ASP A 201 0.99 2.49 -17.57
CA ASP A 201 2.41 2.76 -17.75
C ASP A 201 2.95 3.85 -16.79
N ARG A 202 2.26 4.09 -15.68
CA ARG A 202 2.61 5.08 -14.66
C ARG A 202 2.67 4.45 -13.28
N LEU A 203 3.50 5.02 -12.41
CA LEU A 203 3.45 4.77 -10.98
C LEU A 203 2.77 5.94 -10.27
N MET A 204 1.65 5.67 -9.62
CA MET A 204 0.92 6.65 -8.82
C MET A 204 1.38 6.55 -7.37
N MET A 205 1.66 7.68 -6.74
CA MET A 205 2.18 7.73 -5.37
C MET A 205 1.39 8.71 -4.52
N GLY A 206 0.85 8.25 -3.40
CA GLY A 206 0.08 9.09 -2.49
C GLY A 206 0.97 9.93 -1.58
N GLN A 207 0.69 11.25 -1.48
CA GLN A 207 1.59 12.22 -0.87
C GLN A 207 0.97 12.99 0.31
N TYR A 208 1.83 13.31 1.28
CA TYR A 208 1.65 14.35 2.31
C TYR A 208 2.63 15.50 2.08
N PRO A 209 2.22 16.79 2.20
CA PRO A 209 1.00 17.26 2.86
C PRO A 209 -0.16 17.70 1.97
N THR A 210 -0.10 17.46 0.66
CA THR A 210 -1.15 17.96 -0.24
C THR A 210 -2.37 17.05 -0.26
N GLY A 211 -2.22 15.79 0.14
CA GLY A 211 -3.22 14.74 -0.03
C GLY A 211 -3.42 14.35 -1.48
N ARG A 212 -2.49 14.72 -2.36
CA ARG A 212 -2.58 14.46 -3.80
C ARG A 212 -1.73 13.26 -4.20
N LEU A 213 -1.99 12.78 -5.41
CA LEU A 213 -1.17 11.79 -6.08
C LEU A 213 -0.06 12.49 -6.86
N PHE A 214 1.11 11.86 -6.87
CA PHE A 214 2.20 12.16 -7.78
C PHE A 214 2.31 11.02 -8.78
N GLU A 215 2.44 11.37 -10.05
CA GLU A 215 2.67 10.43 -11.13
C GLU A 215 4.16 10.38 -11.43
N TYR A 216 4.71 9.17 -11.57
CA TYR A 216 6.02 8.95 -12.14
C TYR A 216 5.90 8.22 -13.47
N ASP A 217 6.49 8.79 -14.53
CA ASP A 217 6.40 8.29 -15.91
C ASP A 217 7.61 7.47 -16.36
N GLY A 218 8.52 7.15 -15.43
CA GLY A 218 9.80 6.49 -15.71
C GLY A 218 10.97 7.48 -15.82
N THR A 219 10.69 8.79 -15.89
CA THR A 219 11.71 9.83 -15.98
C THR A 219 11.51 10.94 -14.96
N LYS A 220 10.29 11.48 -14.85
CA LYS A 220 9.96 12.63 -14.01
C LYS A 220 8.79 12.33 -13.11
N MET A 221 8.77 13.01 -11.96
CA MET A 221 7.66 12.98 -11.03
C MET A 221 6.83 14.26 -11.18
N THR A 222 5.54 14.11 -11.43
CA THR A 222 4.60 15.22 -11.67
C THR A 222 3.47 15.17 -10.66
N GLU A 223 3.18 16.29 -10.01
CA GLU A 223 2.02 16.42 -9.13
C GLU A 223 0.73 16.43 -9.93
N GLN A 224 -0.23 15.56 -9.59
CA GLN A 224 -1.54 15.53 -10.20
C GLN A 224 -2.49 16.45 -9.44
N SER A 225 -2.63 17.67 -9.94
CA SER A 225 -3.47 18.69 -9.30
C SER A 225 -4.92 18.23 -9.21
N GLY A 226 -5.45 18.21 -7.99
CA GLY A 226 -6.85 17.81 -7.72
C GLY A 226 -7.10 16.30 -7.68
N PHE A 227 -6.06 15.45 -7.65
CA PHE A 227 -6.19 14.00 -7.62
C PHE A 227 -5.71 13.45 -6.26
N PRO A 228 -6.56 12.80 -5.44
CA PRO A 228 -8.03 12.87 -5.51
C PRO A 228 -8.56 14.27 -5.17
N PRO A 229 -9.85 14.55 -5.45
CA PRO A 229 -10.50 15.77 -5.02
C PRO A 229 -10.48 15.97 -3.49
N VAL A 230 -10.84 17.17 -3.06
CA VAL A 230 -11.03 17.49 -1.65
C VAL A 230 -12.51 17.31 -1.31
N LEU A 231 -12.81 16.57 -0.24
CA LEU A 231 -14.18 16.46 0.28
C LEU A 231 -14.74 17.87 0.60
N PRO A 232 -15.94 18.24 0.12
CA PRO A 232 -16.54 19.51 0.50
C PRO A 232 -16.71 19.64 2.02
N GLY A 233 -16.41 20.82 2.56
CA GLY A 233 -16.53 21.11 4.00
C GLY A 233 -15.35 20.67 4.86
N VAL A 234 -14.19 20.30 4.27
CA VAL A 234 -12.94 20.07 5.02
C VAL A 234 -11.81 20.99 4.57
N SER A 235 -10.84 21.20 5.46
CA SER A 235 -9.61 21.94 5.16
C SER A 235 -8.81 21.27 4.04
N ARG A 236 -8.16 22.09 3.20
CA ARG A 236 -7.26 21.65 2.13
C ARG A 236 -5.83 21.37 2.62
N SER A 237 -5.53 21.74 3.86
CA SER A 237 -4.18 21.68 4.44
C SER A 237 -3.89 20.32 5.05
N ALA A 238 -2.60 19.95 5.08
CA ALA A 238 -2.08 18.75 5.76
C ALA A 238 -2.89 17.48 5.49
N ARG A 239 -3.12 17.16 4.20
CA ARG A 239 -3.78 15.92 3.79
C ARG A 239 -2.74 14.86 3.44
N GLU A 240 -3.05 13.59 3.68
CA GLU A 240 -2.20 12.44 3.29
C GLU A 240 -3.02 11.54 2.37
N ALA A 241 -2.65 11.41 1.08
CA ALA A 241 -3.12 10.29 0.28
C ALA A 241 -2.35 9.05 0.74
N GLN A 242 -2.91 8.36 1.72
CA GLN A 242 -2.18 7.41 2.54
C GLN A 242 -2.13 6.01 1.92
N THR A 243 -3.22 5.59 1.30
CA THR A 243 -3.33 4.25 0.71
C THR A 243 -3.82 4.34 -0.72
N THR A 244 -3.27 3.49 -1.58
CA THR A 244 -3.68 3.36 -2.98
C THR A 244 -3.79 1.89 -3.36
N MET A 245 -4.83 1.52 -4.12
CA MET A 245 -5.01 0.15 -4.58
C MET A 245 -5.84 0.07 -5.85
N ILE A 246 -5.56 -0.89 -6.72
CA ILE A 246 -6.46 -1.22 -7.84
C ILE A 246 -7.50 -2.24 -7.37
N TYR A 247 -8.78 -1.90 -7.50
CA TYR A 247 -9.91 -2.79 -7.21
C TYR A 247 -10.96 -2.66 -8.30
N GLY A 248 -11.37 -3.81 -8.87
CA GLY A 248 -12.27 -3.87 -10.02
C GLY A 248 -11.78 -3.16 -11.29
N GLY A 249 -10.49 -2.88 -11.43
CA GLY A 249 -9.94 -2.10 -12.55
C GLY A 249 -9.90 -0.58 -12.33
N ASP A 250 -10.31 -0.11 -11.15
CA ASP A 250 -10.27 1.30 -10.76
C ASP A 250 -9.20 1.55 -9.71
N LEU A 251 -8.70 2.78 -9.65
CA LEU A 251 -7.81 3.23 -8.58
C LEU A 251 -8.64 3.70 -7.38
N PHE A 252 -8.39 3.11 -6.21
CA PHE A 252 -8.92 3.56 -4.93
C PHE A 252 -7.84 4.29 -4.15
N VAL A 253 -8.23 5.37 -3.46
CA VAL A 253 -7.34 6.18 -2.62
C VAL A 253 -7.99 6.44 -1.27
N GLY A 254 -7.29 6.10 -0.19
CA GLY A 254 -7.64 6.49 1.17
C GLY A 254 -6.94 7.80 1.56
N VAL A 255 -7.68 8.79 2.04
CA VAL A 255 -7.14 10.14 2.37
C VAL A 255 -7.38 10.50 3.83
N TRP A 256 -6.29 10.85 4.51
CA TRP A 256 -6.25 11.47 5.84
C TRP A 256 -6.32 13.00 5.71
N PRO A 257 -6.88 13.78 6.68
CA PRO A 257 -7.25 13.39 8.04
C PRO A 257 -8.71 13.05 8.28
N TRP A 258 -9.54 12.96 7.24
CA TRP A 258 -10.98 12.72 7.38
C TRP A 258 -11.40 11.30 7.00
N ALA A 259 -10.45 10.39 6.76
CA ALA A 259 -10.66 9.01 6.32
C ALA A 259 -11.59 8.89 5.10
N GLU A 260 -11.29 9.67 4.08
CA GLU A 260 -12.01 9.69 2.81
C GLU A 260 -11.59 8.46 1.98
N VAL A 261 -12.54 7.82 1.30
CA VAL A 261 -12.26 6.82 0.27
C VAL A 261 -12.76 7.36 -1.08
N TRP A 262 -11.82 7.52 -2.01
CA TRP A 262 -12.07 7.98 -3.36
C TRP A 262 -11.82 6.86 -4.36
N ARG A 263 -12.59 6.87 -5.46
CA ARG A 263 -12.45 5.94 -6.59
C ARG A 263 -12.23 6.73 -7.87
N TYR A 264 -11.20 6.40 -8.63
CA TYR A 264 -10.96 6.91 -9.97
C TYR A 264 -11.18 5.80 -10.99
N ASN A 265 -12.13 6.01 -11.89
CA ASN A 265 -12.33 5.13 -13.03
C ASN A 265 -11.47 5.63 -14.20
N PRO A 266 -10.50 4.84 -14.69
CA PRO A 266 -9.58 5.27 -15.76
C PRO A 266 -10.27 5.40 -17.13
N ASP A 267 -11.35 4.65 -17.38
CA ASP A 267 -12.06 4.67 -18.67
C ASP A 267 -12.87 5.96 -18.84
N SER A 268 -13.61 6.37 -17.82
CA SER A 268 -14.37 7.63 -17.78
C SER A 268 -13.54 8.83 -17.30
N ARG A 269 -12.32 8.58 -16.81
CA ARG A 269 -11.41 9.58 -16.25
C ARG A 269 -12.05 10.43 -15.16
N SER A 270 -12.85 9.80 -14.31
CA SER A 270 -13.66 10.51 -13.32
C SER A 270 -13.44 9.98 -11.91
N TRP A 271 -13.37 10.91 -10.97
CA TRP A 271 -13.37 10.63 -9.54
C TRP A 271 -14.79 10.51 -8.99
N LYS A 272 -14.98 9.59 -8.06
CA LYS A 272 -16.20 9.42 -7.26
C LYS A 272 -15.83 9.35 -5.79
N PHE A 273 -16.49 10.17 -4.97
CA PHE A 273 -16.42 10.00 -3.53
C PHE A 273 -17.21 8.75 -3.16
N MET A 274 -16.56 7.79 -2.50
CA MET A 274 -17.21 6.54 -2.14
C MET A 274 -17.80 6.64 -0.75
N ARG A 275 -16.98 7.05 0.23
CA ARG A 275 -17.38 7.08 1.63
C ARG A 275 -16.39 7.86 2.51
N ARG A 276 -16.88 8.44 3.59
CA ARG A 276 -16.09 8.77 4.78
C ARG A 276 -16.20 7.62 5.77
N MET A 277 -15.07 7.06 6.23
CA MET A 277 -15.10 5.87 7.09
C MET A 277 -15.46 6.17 8.56
N PHE A 278 -15.72 7.44 8.89
CA PHE A 278 -16.13 7.91 10.21
C PHE A 278 -17.34 8.82 10.06
N ASP A 279 -18.23 8.80 11.05
CA ASP A 279 -19.43 9.62 11.17
C ASP A 279 -19.25 10.81 12.15
N HIS A 280 -18.17 10.80 12.92
CA HIS A 280 -17.81 11.85 13.88
C HIS A 280 -16.34 12.28 13.70
N PRO A 281 -15.96 13.51 14.10
CA PRO A 281 -16.86 14.64 14.36
C PRO A 281 -17.49 15.11 13.03
N ALA A 282 -18.38 16.10 13.10
CA ALA A 282 -18.89 16.74 11.88
C ALA A 282 -17.74 17.31 11.04
N LEU A 283 -17.93 17.39 9.72
CA LEU A 283 -16.95 18.02 8.84
C LEU A 283 -16.81 19.51 9.18
N SER A 284 -15.60 20.02 9.07
CA SER A 284 -15.30 21.43 9.26
C SER A 284 -14.05 21.82 8.48
N ASP A 285 -14.12 22.95 7.78
CA ASP A 285 -12.99 23.58 7.10
C ASP A 285 -12.23 24.54 8.02
N LYS A 286 -12.75 24.80 9.22
CA LYS A 286 -12.14 25.66 10.25
C LYS A 286 -11.05 24.95 11.06
N ILE A 287 -11.00 23.62 11.00
CA ILE A 287 -9.96 22.79 11.64
C ILE A 287 -9.26 21.96 10.57
N THR A 288 -7.98 21.67 10.77
CA THR A 288 -7.25 20.83 9.83
C THR A 288 -7.54 19.36 10.08
N HIS A 289 -7.49 18.94 11.35
CA HIS A 289 -7.67 17.55 11.74
C HIS A 289 -8.90 17.38 12.66
N PRO A 290 -9.63 16.26 12.56
CA PRO A 290 -10.63 15.88 13.55
C PRO A 290 -10.11 15.99 14.99
N TYR A 291 -10.93 16.58 15.86
CA TYR A 291 -10.67 16.80 17.29
C TYR A 291 -9.43 17.64 17.63
N GLU A 292 -8.91 18.42 16.68
CA GLU A 292 -7.75 19.28 16.89
C GLU A 292 -7.94 20.29 18.03
N VAL A 293 -9.15 20.87 18.16
CA VAL A 293 -9.48 21.84 19.20
C VAL A 293 -9.55 21.17 20.57
N GLU A 294 -10.22 20.02 20.65
CA GLU A 294 -10.39 19.24 21.87
C GLU A 294 -9.07 18.62 22.36
N ASN A 295 -8.12 18.41 21.45
CA ASN A 295 -6.84 17.77 21.72
C ASN A 295 -5.66 18.77 21.80
N LYS A 296 -5.92 20.07 21.77
CA LYS A 296 -4.91 21.14 21.67
C LYS A 296 -3.84 21.12 22.77
N ASP A 297 -4.21 20.67 23.98
CA ASP A 297 -3.34 20.67 25.16
C ASP A 297 -2.52 19.38 25.29
N ASN A 298 -2.65 18.44 24.34
CA ASN A 298 -1.89 17.19 24.31
C ASN A 298 -0.65 17.31 23.38
N PRO A 299 0.43 16.53 23.61
CA PRO A 299 1.69 16.67 22.88
C PRO A 299 1.58 16.51 21.35
N VAL A 300 0.62 15.73 20.88
CA VAL A 300 0.37 15.50 19.44
C VAL A 300 -1.03 15.97 19.12
N VAL A 301 -1.15 17.24 18.75
CA VAL A 301 -2.44 17.91 18.48
C VAL A 301 -3.30 17.17 17.45
N ASN A 302 -2.68 16.60 16.41
CA ASN A 302 -3.37 15.85 15.35
C ASN A 302 -3.46 14.32 15.59
N LEU A 303 -3.33 13.86 16.84
CA LEU A 303 -3.39 12.44 17.21
C LEU A 303 -4.65 11.75 16.68
N TRP A 304 -5.79 12.44 16.74
CA TRP A 304 -7.10 11.90 16.40
C TRP A 304 -7.52 12.15 14.94
N GLY A 305 -6.58 12.54 14.08
CA GLY A 305 -6.81 12.50 12.64
C GLY A 305 -7.16 11.08 12.18
N GLN A 306 -8.13 10.98 11.27
CA GLN A 306 -8.78 9.73 10.88
C GLN A 306 -8.14 9.14 9.62
N ARG A 307 -7.60 7.93 9.73
CA ARG A 307 -6.87 7.23 8.67
C ARG A 307 -7.73 6.17 8.00
N VAL A 308 -7.50 6.00 6.70
CA VAL A 308 -7.75 4.74 5.96
C VAL A 308 -6.39 4.08 5.78
N THR A 309 -6.08 3.14 6.67
CA THR A 309 -4.73 2.57 6.81
C THR A 309 -4.44 1.45 5.84
N SER A 310 -5.47 0.83 5.27
CA SER A 310 -5.27 -0.30 4.35
C SER A 310 -6.43 -0.41 3.35
N LEU A 311 -6.08 -0.84 2.14
CA LEU A 311 -6.99 -1.19 1.05
C LEU A 311 -6.49 -2.52 0.47
N ILE A 312 -7.05 -3.64 0.92
CA ILE A 312 -6.54 -4.99 0.60
C ILE A 312 -7.57 -5.78 -0.23
N PRO A 313 -7.32 -6.02 -1.52
CA PRO A 313 -8.20 -6.86 -2.33
C PRO A 313 -8.01 -8.33 -1.93
N SER A 314 -9.11 -9.05 -1.76
CA SER A 314 -9.11 -10.47 -1.40
C SER A 314 -10.39 -11.14 -1.90
N GLY A 315 -10.26 -12.07 -2.84
CA GLY A 315 -11.42 -12.67 -3.48
C GLY A 315 -12.24 -11.59 -4.22
N PRO A 316 -13.57 -11.54 -4.05
CA PRO A 316 -14.39 -10.49 -4.65
C PRO A 316 -14.34 -9.16 -3.89
N ASP A 317 -13.70 -9.09 -2.73
CA ASP A 317 -13.87 -8.01 -1.77
C ASP A 317 -12.63 -7.10 -1.66
N LEU A 318 -12.85 -5.89 -1.15
CA LEU A 318 -11.85 -4.94 -0.71
C LEU A 318 -11.96 -4.75 0.80
N PHE A 319 -10.92 -5.13 1.55
CA PHE A 319 -10.84 -4.89 2.99
C PHE A 319 -10.28 -3.49 3.24
N ILE A 320 -10.96 -2.74 4.10
CA ILE A 320 -10.63 -1.37 4.46
C ILE A 320 -10.48 -1.28 5.98
N SER A 321 -9.39 -0.69 6.48
CA SER A 321 -9.20 -0.49 7.93
C SER A 321 -9.00 0.97 8.30
N THR A 322 -9.37 1.30 9.54
CA THR A 322 -9.24 2.66 10.08
C THR A 322 -8.25 2.72 11.25
N SER A 323 -7.73 3.92 11.50
CA SER A 323 -6.85 4.19 12.64
C SER A 323 -6.85 5.66 13.01
N SER A 324 -6.45 5.98 14.24
CA SER A 324 -5.94 7.30 14.60
C SER A 324 -4.53 7.47 14.00
N LYS A 325 -3.91 8.65 14.17
CA LYS A 325 -2.55 8.92 13.66
C LYS A 325 -1.52 7.94 14.24
N GLY A 326 -1.54 7.73 15.56
CA GLY A 326 -0.71 6.76 16.25
C GLY A 326 -1.57 5.65 16.84
N VAL A 327 -1.33 4.40 16.44
CA VAL A 327 -2.06 3.26 17.00
C VAL A 327 -1.70 3.13 18.48
N ASP A 328 -2.60 3.54 19.36
CA ASP A 328 -2.36 3.58 20.80
C ASP A 328 -3.61 3.18 21.59
N LYS A 329 -3.46 2.96 22.89
CA LYS A 329 -4.57 2.76 23.82
C LYS A 329 -5.34 4.06 24.00
N TRP A 330 -6.67 3.96 24.01
CA TRP A 330 -7.50 5.10 24.38
C TRP A 330 -7.40 5.34 25.89
N LEU A 331 -7.10 6.59 26.27
CA LEU A 331 -7.04 7.04 27.67
C LEU A 331 -8.26 7.94 27.96
N PRO A 332 -9.32 7.43 28.63
CA PRO A 332 -10.56 8.17 28.82
C PRO A 332 -10.40 9.50 29.56
N LYS A 333 -9.45 9.58 30.50
CA LYS A 333 -9.16 10.81 31.25
C LYS A 333 -8.50 11.89 30.39
N SER A 334 -7.61 11.50 29.48
CA SER A 334 -6.91 12.42 28.57
C SER A 334 -7.76 12.79 27.36
N PHE A 335 -8.67 11.90 26.94
CA PHE A 335 -9.49 12.06 25.74
C PHE A 335 -10.98 11.80 26.00
N PRO A 336 -11.61 12.55 26.92
CA PRO A 336 -13.00 12.33 27.33
C PRO A 336 -14.00 12.62 26.19
N PHE A 337 -13.64 13.45 25.21
CA PHE A 337 -14.48 13.79 24.06
C PHE A 337 -14.77 12.60 23.11
N LEU A 338 -14.02 11.49 23.24
CA LEU A 338 -14.25 10.24 22.54
C LEU A 338 -15.15 9.26 23.31
N ALA A 339 -15.51 9.57 24.54
CA ALA A 339 -16.39 8.72 25.33
C ALA A 339 -17.83 8.74 24.78
N PRO A 340 -18.62 7.69 25.06
CA PRO A 340 -18.16 6.38 25.54
C PRO A 340 -17.55 5.51 24.42
N GLU A 341 -17.96 5.75 23.17
CA GLU A 341 -17.84 4.76 22.09
C GLU A 341 -17.14 5.27 20.82
N LYS A 342 -16.95 6.59 20.67
CA LYS A 342 -16.36 7.19 19.45
C LYS A 342 -14.95 6.68 19.17
N TRP A 343 -14.18 6.35 20.21
CA TRP A 343 -12.84 5.77 20.04
C TRP A 343 -12.88 4.42 19.32
N LYS A 344 -14.00 3.67 19.37
CA LYS A 344 -14.13 2.36 18.71
C LYS A 344 -14.25 2.47 17.18
N SER A 345 -14.53 3.66 16.64
CA SER A 345 -14.47 3.94 15.20
C SER A 345 -13.05 3.88 14.65
N TYR A 346 -12.04 4.08 15.51
CA TYR A 346 -10.65 3.83 15.18
C TYR A 346 -10.33 2.34 15.37
N GLY A 347 -9.73 1.72 14.35
CA GLY A 347 -9.46 0.28 14.34
C GLY A 347 -10.58 -0.60 13.80
N LYS A 348 -11.63 0.01 13.21
CA LYS A 348 -12.68 -0.72 12.49
C LYS A 348 -12.13 -1.36 11.22
N ILE A 349 -12.78 -2.44 10.81
CA ILE A 349 -12.52 -3.12 9.55
C ILE A 349 -13.83 -3.22 8.80
N TYR A 350 -13.76 -2.92 7.52
CA TYR A 350 -14.87 -3.01 6.60
C TYR A 350 -14.51 -3.97 5.47
N ARG A 351 -15.51 -4.71 5.01
CA ARG A 351 -15.48 -5.47 3.78
C ARG A 351 -16.36 -4.75 2.78
N ALA A 352 -15.74 -4.19 1.76
CA ALA A 352 -16.43 -3.58 0.64
C ALA A 352 -16.51 -4.55 -0.54
N THR A 353 -17.66 -4.60 -1.21
CA THR A 353 -17.87 -5.45 -2.39
C THR A 353 -18.41 -4.62 -3.54
N MET A 354 -17.81 -4.76 -4.71
CA MET A 354 -18.25 -4.14 -5.96
C MET A 354 -18.31 -5.21 -7.06
N PRO A 355 -19.40 -5.28 -7.86
CA PRO A 355 -19.51 -6.27 -8.93
C PRO A 355 -18.37 -6.20 -9.96
N GLY A 356 -17.95 -7.36 -10.45
CA GLY A 356 -16.95 -7.46 -11.52
C GLY A 356 -15.49 -7.47 -11.05
N HIS A 357 -15.24 -7.77 -9.78
CA HIS A 357 -13.89 -8.00 -9.27
C HIS A 357 -13.72 -9.43 -8.78
N LEU A 358 -12.53 -9.99 -9.03
CA LEU A 358 -12.03 -11.20 -8.39
C LEU A 358 -10.51 -11.14 -8.32
N ALA A 359 -9.95 -11.26 -7.13
CA ALA A 359 -8.52 -11.37 -6.88
C ALA A 359 -8.19 -12.73 -6.24
N ALA A 360 -7.03 -13.28 -6.62
CA ALA A 360 -6.52 -14.54 -6.09
C ALA A 360 -5.00 -14.46 -5.97
N ALA A 361 -4.45 -15.13 -4.96
CA ALA A 361 -3.01 -15.35 -4.89
C ALA A 361 -2.64 -16.51 -5.82
N THR A 362 -1.63 -16.30 -6.67
CA THR A 362 -1.01 -17.36 -7.45
C THR A 362 -0.01 -18.13 -6.60
N LYS A 363 0.24 -19.39 -6.97
CA LYS A 363 1.37 -20.16 -6.47
C LYS A 363 2.59 -19.93 -7.36
N TRP A 364 3.78 -19.95 -6.77
CA TRP A 364 5.00 -19.89 -7.55
C TRP A 364 5.20 -21.18 -8.37
N THR A 365 5.74 -21.02 -9.57
CA THR A 365 6.15 -22.10 -10.47
C THR A 365 7.53 -21.77 -11.04
N ASP A 366 8.43 -22.74 -11.09
CA ASP A 366 9.80 -22.51 -11.61
C ASP A 366 9.86 -22.36 -13.14
N GLY A 367 8.74 -22.60 -13.83
CA GLY A 367 8.60 -22.45 -15.28
C GLY A 367 7.38 -21.62 -15.67
N PRO A 368 7.03 -21.62 -16.98
CA PRO A 368 5.82 -20.98 -17.46
C PRO A 368 4.57 -21.49 -16.71
N THR A 369 3.68 -20.57 -16.35
CA THR A 369 2.37 -20.89 -15.76
C THR A 369 1.26 -20.38 -16.67
N LYS A 370 0.16 -21.12 -16.75
CA LYS A 370 -1.06 -20.73 -17.45
C LYS A 370 -2.04 -20.15 -16.47
N ILE A 371 -2.36 -18.86 -16.62
CA ILE A 371 -3.48 -18.24 -15.93
C ILE A 371 -4.67 -18.18 -16.90
N ALA A 372 -5.80 -18.74 -16.49
CA ALA A 372 -7.05 -18.67 -17.25
C ALA A 372 -8.12 -17.90 -16.46
N PHE A 373 -8.80 -16.99 -17.16
CA PHE A 373 -9.93 -16.24 -16.64
C PHE A 373 -11.17 -16.71 -17.38
N LEU A 374 -12.05 -17.43 -16.69
CA LEU A 374 -13.26 -17.99 -17.29
C LEU A 374 -14.45 -17.14 -16.87
N ILE A 375 -15.30 -16.80 -17.84
CA ILE A 375 -16.56 -16.11 -17.62
C ILE A 375 -17.63 -16.99 -18.27
N ASP A 376 -18.51 -17.55 -17.44
CA ASP A 376 -19.59 -18.44 -17.84
C ASP A 376 -20.90 -17.96 -17.21
N GLY A 377 -21.73 -17.31 -18.01
CA GLY A 377 -22.92 -16.60 -17.55
C GLY A 377 -22.56 -15.62 -16.41
N PRO A 378 -23.13 -15.78 -15.19
CA PRO A 378 -22.80 -14.94 -14.04
C PRO A 378 -21.52 -15.35 -13.32
N LYS A 379 -20.91 -16.50 -13.63
CA LYS A 379 -19.78 -17.03 -12.88
C LYS A 379 -18.46 -16.51 -13.46
N ILE A 380 -17.57 -16.03 -12.59
CA ILE A 380 -16.19 -15.70 -12.93
C ILE A 380 -15.23 -16.59 -12.15
N VAL A 381 -14.23 -17.13 -12.83
CA VAL A 381 -13.27 -18.10 -12.27
C VAL A 381 -11.85 -17.70 -12.66
N ILE A 382 -10.93 -17.80 -11.71
CA ILE A 382 -9.49 -17.73 -11.98
C ILE A 382 -8.92 -19.13 -11.80
N GLN A 383 -8.19 -19.60 -12.80
CA GLN A 383 -7.43 -20.83 -12.74
C GLN A 383 -5.95 -20.56 -12.95
N GLN A 384 -5.13 -21.35 -12.27
CA GLN A 384 -3.70 -21.47 -12.52
C GLN A 384 -3.39 -22.93 -12.87
N ASP A 385 -2.80 -23.16 -14.04
CA ASP A 385 -2.40 -24.49 -14.52
C ASP A 385 -3.57 -25.51 -14.46
N GLY A 386 -4.76 -25.08 -14.89
CA GLY A 386 -5.99 -25.88 -14.89
C GLY A 386 -6.68 -26.03 -13.53
N LYS A 387 -6.05 -25.60 -12.43
CA LYS A 387 -6.64 -25.64 -11.10
C LYS A 387 -7.34 -24.33 -10.77
N THR A 388 -8.61 -24.41 -10.38
CA THR A 388 -9.36 -23.26 -9.84
C THR A 388 -8.71 -22.74 -8.56
N ILE A 389 -8.33 -21.47 -8.56
CA ILE A 389 -7.76 -20.76 -7.41
C ILE A 389 -8.72 -19.70 -6.83
N ALA A 390 -9.70 -19.25 -7.62
CA ALA A 390 -10.78 -18.41 -7.11
C ALA A 390 -12.05 -18.54 -7.97
N THR A 391 -13.19 -18.27 -7.35
CA THR A 391 -14.50 -18.24 -8.00
C THR A 391 -15.37 -17.18 -7.34
N SER A 392 -16.17 -16.50 -8.16
CA SER A 392 -17.22 -15.59 -7.69
C SER A 392 -18.41 -15.64 -8.62
N THR A 393 -19.57 -15.26 -8.10
CA THR A 393 -20.81 -15.12 -8.86
C THR A 393 -21.16 -13.65 -8.93
N LEU A 394 -21.23 -13.12 -10.15
CA LEU A 394 -21.69 -11.77 -10.42
C LEU A 394 -23.20 -11.67 -10.18
N THR A 395 -23.61 -10.51 -9.69
CA THR A 395 -25.01 -10.20 -9.43
C THR A 395 -25.40 -8.87 -10.08
N GLY A 396 -26.70 -8.59 -10.13
CA GLY A 396 -27.22 -7.31 -10.59
C GLY A 396 -27.04 -7.03 -12.09
N PRO A 397 -27.05 -5.75 -12.50
CA PRO A 397 -27.01 -5.35 -13.91
C PRO A 397 -25.78 -5.87 -14.67
N LEU A 398 -24.63 -5.98 -14.00
CA LEU A 398 -23.38 -6.44 -14.64
C LEU A 398 -23.47 -7.92 -15.06
N ALA A 399 -24.07 -8.77 -14.22
CA ALA A 399 -24.27 -10.19 -14.56
C ALA A 399 -25.16 -10.35 -15.81
N LYS A 400 -26.24 -9.57 -15.89
CA LYS A 400 -27.13 -9.55 -17.06
C LYS A 400 -26.41 -9.11 -18.32
N GLN A 401 -25.56 -8.08 -18.21
CA GLN A 401 -24.80 -7.56 -19.34
C GLN A 401 -23.79 -8.59 -19.84
N LEU A 402 -23.03 -9.22 -18.94
CA LEU A 402 -22.05 -10.25 -19.32
C LEU A 402 -22.71 -11.48 -19.94
N GLY A 403 -23.88 -11.91 -19.45
CA GLY A 403 -24.65 -12.98 -20.08
C GLY A 403 -25.14 -12.65 -21.50
N ALA A 404 -25.18 -11.37 -21.88
CA ALA A 404 -25.52 -10.94 -23.25
C ALA A 404 -24.27 -10.72 -24.14
N VAL A 405 -23.06 -10.78 -23.57
CA VAL A 405 -21.82 -10.67 -24.34
C VAL A 405 -21.59 -11.98 -25.08
N LYS A 406 -21.70 -11.94 -26.41
CA LYS A 406 -21.38 -13.08 -27.27
C LYS A 406 -19.87 -13.27 -27.48
N GLU A 407 -19.11 -12.17 -27.47
CA GLU A 407 -17.66 -12.19 -27.66
C GLU A 407 -16.99 -11.07 -26.88
N PHE A 408 -15.85 -11.36 -26.26
CA PHE A 408 -15.00 -10.34 -25.63
C PHE A 408 -14.17 -9.61 -26.69
N LYS A 409 -14.65 -8.44 -27.11
CA LYS A 409 -13.89 -7.54 -27.99
C LYS A 409 -12.91 -6.70 -27.17
N ASN A 410 -11.76 -6.36 -27.75
CA ASN A 410 -10.74 -5.48 -27.15
C ASN A 410 -10.03 -6.00 -25.89
N ALA A 411 -9.87 -7.33 -25.75
CA ALA A 411 -9.00 -7.89 -24.72
C ALA A 411 -7.55 -7.38 -24.89
N ARG A 412 -7.04 -6.67 -23.89
CA ARG A 412 -5.65 -6.17 -23.87
C ARG A 412 -4.76 -7.20 -23.19
N TRP A 413 -3.69 -7.58 -23.89
CA TRP A 413 -2.69 -8.51 -23.39
C TRP A 413 -1.36 -7.78 -23.22
N GLY A 414 -0.69 -8.03 -22.09
CA GLY A 414 0.62 -7.47 -21.84
C GLY A 414 0.66 -5.95 -21.58
N ALA A 415 -0.48 -5.25 -21.55
CA ALA A 415 -0.58 -3.82 -21.23
C ALA A 415 -1.93 -3.54 -20.54
N GLY A 416 -2.07 -4.04 -19.31
CA GLY A 416 -3.30 -3.96 -18.51
C GLY A 416 -3.33 -2.79 -17.53
N ILE A 417 -4.26 -2.83 -16.58
CA ILE A 417 -4.42 -1.79 -15.55
C ILE A 417 -3.18 -1.65 -14.65
N TYR A 418 -2.37 -2.70 -14.52
CA TYR A 418 -1.11 -2.70 -13.77
C TYR A 418 0.11 -2.36 -14.63
N GLY A 419 -0.09 -2.06 -15.92
CA GLY A 419 0.97 -1.68 -16.85
C GLY A 419 1.46 -2.79 -17.75
N PRO A 420 2.62 -2.55 -18.42
CA PRO A 420 3.20 -3.50 -19.35
C PRO A 420 3.70 -4.76 -18.64
N PHE A 421 3.59 -5.90 -19.31
CA PHE A 421 4.11 -7.18 -18.81
C PHE A 421 5.64 -7.15 -18.78
N GLY A 422 6.23 -7.42 -17.61
CA GLY A 422 7.67 -7.39 -17.38
C GLY A 422 8.37 -8.75 -17.45
N GLY A 423 7.69 -9.83 -17.85
CA GLY A 423 8.28 -11.16 -17.93
C GLY A 423 8.90 -11.49 -19.30
N THR A 424 9.50 -12.67 -19.41
CA THR A 424 10.26 -13.10 -20.61
C THR A 424 9.40 -13.29 -21.86
N SER A 425 8.22 -13.90 -21.73
CA SER A 425 7.31 -14.12 -22.85
C SER A 425 5.86 -14.24 -22.39
N LEU A 426 4.93 -13.91 -23.26
CA LEU A 426 3.49 -14.04 -23.04
C LEU A 426 2.85 -14.65 -24.29
N LYS A 427 2.19 -15.81 -24.13
CA LYS A 427 1.33 -16.40 -25.17
C LYS A 427 -0.13 -16.14 -24.80
N ARG A 428 -0.93 -15.78 -25.80
CA ARG A 428 -2.35 -15.44 -25.62
C ARG A 428 -3.24 -16.40 -26.38
N HIS A 429 -4.39 -16.68 -25.80
CA HIS A 429 -5.45 -17.45 -26.43
C HIS A 429 -6.79 -16.96 -25.86
N ILE A 430 -7.80 -16.87 -26.71
CA ILE A 430 -9.17 -16.58 -26.32
C ILE A 430 -10.02 -17.67 -26.96
N ASP A 431 -10.65 -18.46 -26.10
CA ASP A 431 -11.70 -19.38 -26.49
C ASP A 431 -13.03 -18.64 -26.44
N ASN A 432 -13.64 -18.38 -27.60
CA ASN A 432 -15.03 -17.95 -27.66
C ASN A 432 -15.86 -19.23 -27.80
N ASN A 433 -16.66 -19.54 -26.77
CA ASN A 433 -17.66 -20.60 -26.86
C ASN A 433 -18.81 -20.20 -27.79
#